data_AF-A0A9P5ZWI8-F1
#
_entry.id   AF-A0A9P5ZWI8-F1
#
_cell.length_a   1.000
_cell.length_b   1.000
_cell.length_c   1.000
_cell.angle_alpha   90.00
_cell.angle_beta   90.00
_cell.angle_gamma   90.00
#
_symmetry.space_group_name_H-M   'P 1'
#
loop_
_entity.id
_entity.type
_entity.pdbx_description
1 polymer ?
#
loop_
_entity_poly.entity_id
_entity_poly.type
_entity_poly.pdbx_seq_one_letter_code
_entity_poly.pdbx_strand_id
1 'polypeptide(L)'
;MSITAQVNPSVNAAVAAFEASDLNTQAYQAQRSGNLQEAERLYLLAIELKERSSGPNTMTVATSRGMLGEVYLKMGKIEEAEDNLKKAMAVISESGASSFNAAVTRENLAQLAEMKGEMGEAKALRLGGASHTVACANSECTRQRLRIDVLKQCSNCKSVYYCSETCQRIDWRGRHKRYCSTPTR
;
A
#
# COMPACT_ATOMS: atom_id res chain seq x y z
N MET A 1 30.93 7.02 -24.37
CA MET A 1 29.75 6.38 -24.98
C MET A 1 29.48 5.10 -24.20
N SER A 2 28.57 5.16 -23.22
CA SER A 2 28.25 4.01 -22.37
C SER A 2 27.21 3.15 -23.07
N ILE A 3 27.61 1.95 -23.50
CA ILE A 3 26.70 0.92 -24.01
C ILE A 3 26.07 0.28 -22.78
N THR A 4 24.85 0.69 -22.43
CA THR A 4 24.03 -0.07 -21.47
C THR A 4 23.62 -1.37 -22.14
N ALA A 5 24.29 -2.46 -21.76
CA ALA A 5 23.91 -3.81 -22.16
C ALA A 5 22.51 -4.08 -21.62
N GLN A 6 21.53 -4.03 -22.52
CA GLN A 6 20.16 -4.44 -22.24
C GLN A 6 20.17 -5.96 -22.12
N VAL A 7 20.27 -6.44 -20.88
CA VAL A 7 20.31 -7.87 -20.57
C VAL A 7 18.94 -8.46 -20.93
N ASN A 8 18.91 -9.27 -21.98
CA ASN A 8 17.71 -9.94 -22.44
C ASN A 8 17.34 -11.02 -21.40
N PRO A 9 16.15 -11.02 -20.79
CA PRO A 9 15.80 -12.02 -19.78
C PRO A 9 15.85 -13.42 -20.40
N SER A 10 16.54 -14.37 -19.76
CA SER A 10 16.48 -15.77 -20.17
C SER A 10 15.02 -16.26 -20.10
N VAL A 11 14.67 -17.30 -20.86
CA VAL A 11 13.34 -17.94 -20.80
C VAL A 11 12.94 -18.26 -19.35
N ASN A 12 13.90 -18.66 -18.51
CA ASN A 12 13.69 -18.93 -17.09
C ASN A 12 13.29 -17.67 -16.29
N ALA A 13 13.89 -16.52 -16.58
CA ALA A 13 13.54 -15.26 -15.94
C ALA A 13 12.15 -14.77 -16.36
N ALA A 14 11.78 -14.94 -17.64
CA ALA A 14 10.45 -14.62 -18.13
C ALA A 14 9.37 -15.52 -17.48
N VAL A 15 9.60 -16.83 -17.43
CA VAL A 15 8.69 -17.79 -16.76
C VAL A 15 8.52 -17.45 -15.28
N ALA A 16 9.61 -17.16 -14.57
CA ALA A 16 9.54 -16.75 -13.16
C ALA A 16 8.76 -15.44 -12.95
N ALA A 17 8.87 -14.48 -13.87
CA ALA A 17 8.10 -13.24 -13.81
C ALA A 17 6.59 -13.45 -14.04
N PHE A 18 6.21 -14.37 -14.93
CA PHE A 18 4.81 -14.76 -15.13
C PHE A 18 4.25 -15.47 -13.90
N GLU A 19 4.98 -16.45 -13.36
CA GLU A 19 4.59 -17.16 -12.14
C GLU A 19 4.41 -16.21 -10.95
N ALA A 20 5.35 -15.29 -10.74
CA ALA A 20 5.24 -14.31 -9.66
C ALA A 20 4.05 -13.35 -9.84
N SER A 21 3.66 -13.06 -11.08
CA SER A 21 2.49 -12.21 -11.38
C SER A 21 1.17 -12.95 -11.11
N ASP A 22 1.13 -14.25 -11.42
CA ASP A 22 0.00 -15.11 -11.11
C ASP A 22 -0.19 -15.28 -9.60
N LEU A 23 0.89 -15.57 -8.86
CA LEU A 23 0.87 -15.63 -7.39
C LEU A 23 0.37 -14.32 -6.75
N ASN A 24 0.83 -13.17 -7.26
CA ASN A 24 0.34 -11.86 -6.83
C ASN A 24 -1.17 -11.70 -7.05
N THR A 25 -1.67 -12.18 -8.19
CA THR A 25 -3.10 -12.10 -8.53
C THR A 25 -3.91 -13.00 -7.60
N GLN A 26 -3.45 -14.23 -7.35
CA GLN A 26 -4.08 -15.13 -6.39
C GLN A 26 -4.07 -14.55 -4.97
N ALA A 27 -2.96 -13.95 -4.54
CA ALA A 27 -2.82 -13.31 -3.24
C ALA A 27 -3.85 -12.18 -3.06
N TYR A 28 -4.02 -11.35 -4.09
CA TYR A 28 -5.01 -10.29 -4.09
C TYR A 28 -6.44 -10.82 -3.98
N GLN A 29 -6.79 -11.90 -4.68
CA GLN A 29 -8.12 -12.52 -4.55
C GLN A 29 -8.34 -13.14 -3.17
N ALA A 30 -7.32 -13.80 -2.60
CA ALA A 30 -7.36 -14.34 -1.24
C ALA A 30 -7.58 -13.22 -0.21
N GLN A 31 -6.84 -12.10 -0.34
CA GLN A 31 -6.99 -10.91 0.48
C GLN A 31 -8.41 -10.34 0.43
N ARG A 32 -8.98 -10.20 -0.78
CA ARG A 32 -10.35 -9.70 -0.97
C ARG A 32 -11.43 -10.64 -0.43
N SER A 33 -11.14 -11.93 -0.37
CA SER A 33 -12.02 -12.94 0.22
C SER A 33 -11.88 -13.06 1.73
N GLY A 34 -10.98 -12.28 2.35
CA GLY A 34 -10.68 -12.32 3.78
C GLY A 34 -9.74 -13.44 4.20
N ASN A 35 -9.20 -14.22 3.26
CA ASN A 35 -8.24 -15.30 3.52
C ASN A 35 -6.83 -14.73 3.68
N LEU A 36 -6.62 -13.97 4.75
CA LEU A 36 -5.41 -13.17 4.94
C LEU A 36 -4.13 -14.03 5.03
N GLN A 37 -4.18 -15.19 5.68
CA GLN A 37 -3.01 -16.08 5.83
C GLN A 37 -2.55 -16.63 4.48
N GLU A 38 -3.50 -16.97 3.60
CA GLU A 38 -3.16 -17.43 2.25
C GLU A 38 -2.62 -16.28 1.40
N ALA A 39 -3.20 -15.07 1.54
CA ALA A 39 -2.67 -13.88 0.89
C ALA A 39 -1.23 -13.58 1.31
N GLU A 40 -0.93 -13.64 2.61
CA GLU A 40 0.44 -13.48 3.16
C GLU A 40 1.40 -14.47 2.49
N ARG A 41 1.06 -15.76 2.50
CA ARG A 41 1.90 -16.82 1.91
C ARG A 41 2.17 -16.57 0.43
N LEU A 42 1.13 -16.25 -0.34
CA LEU A 42 1.23 -16.04 -1.78
C LEU A 42 2.03 -14.77 -2.13
N TYR A 43 1.84 -13.67 -1.41
CA TYR A 43 2.64 -12.46 -1.61
C TYR A 43 4.12 -12.68 -1.28
N LEU A 44 4.44 -13.42 -0.21
CA LEU A 44 5.83 -13.74 0.14
C LEU A 44 6.52 -14.55 -0.98
N LEU A 45 5.83 -15.56 -1.53
CA LEU A 45 6.35 -16.33 -2.67
C LEU A 45 6.55 -15.46 -3.92
N ALA A 46 5.57 -14.60 -4.23
CA ALA A 46 5.68 -13.68 -5.36
C ALA A 46 6.86 -12.69 -5.20
N ILE A 47 7.10 -12.20 -3.98
CA ILE A 47 8.24 -11.34 -3.66
C ILE A 47 9.54 -12.11 -3.89
N GLU A 48 9.69 -13.30 -3.31
CA GLU A 48 10.91 -14.12 -3.44
C GLU A 48 11.28 -14.36 -4.91
N LEU A 49 10.32 -14.74 -5.75
CA LEU A 49 10.57 -14.96 -7.18
C LEU A 49 11.01 -13.68 -7.90
N LYS A 50 10.36 -12.54 -7.61
CA LYS A 50 10.72 -11.24 -8.22
C LYS A 50 12.09 -10.76 -7.78
N GLU A 51 12.44 -10.96 -6.51
CA GLU A 51 13.74 -10.61 -5.95
C GLU A 51 14.85 -11.43 -6.59
N ARG A 52 14.65 -12.75 -6.75
CA ARG A 52 15.61 -13.62 -7.45
C ARG A 52 15.80 -13.24 -8.91
N SER A 53 14.73 -12.82 -9.58
CA SER A 53 14.76 -12.50 -11.01
C SER A 53 15.34 -11.12 -11.31
N SER A 54 15.01 -10.11 -10.49
CA SER A 54 15.24 -8.70 -10.83
C SER A 54 15.90 -7.88 -9.72
N GLY A 55 16.14 -8.49 -8.56
CA GLY A 55 16.65 -7.81 -7.36
C GLY A 55 15.56 -7.23 -6.46
N PRO A 56 15.89 -6.86 -5.21
CA PRO A 56 14.91 -6.44 -4.20
C PRO A 56 14.42 -5.00 -4.29
N ASN A 57 15.07 -4.17 -5.10
CA ASN A 57 14.80 -2.73 -5.19
C ASN A 57 14.14 -2.37 -6.54
N THR A 58 13.21 -3.20 -6.99
CA THR A 58 12.44 -2.99 -8.21
C THR A 58 11.01 -2.61 -7.91
N MET A 59 10.35 -1.90 -8.84
CA MET A 59 8.96 -1.47 -8.68
C MET A 59 7.98 -2.65 -8.51
N THR A 60 8.27 -3.79 -9.14
CA THR A 60 7.45 -5.00 -9.06
C THR A 60 7.51 -5.65 -7.68
N VAL A 61 8.69 -5.62 -7.04
CA VAL A 61 8.87 -6.05 -5.63
C VAL A 61 8.22 -5.05 -4.69
N ALA A 62 8.46 -3.74 -4.89
CA ALA A 62 7.88 -2.68 -4.06
C ALA A 62 6.34 -2.72 -4.04
N THR A 63 5.72 -2.97 -5.19
CA THR A 63 4.26 -3.12 -5.28
C THR A 63 3.76 -4.31 -4.47
N SER A 64 4.40 -5.49 -4.58
CA SER A 64 4.04 -6.66 -3.77
C SER A 64 4.24 -6.44 -2.27
N ARG A 65 5.34 -5.81 -1.87
CA ARG A 65 5.58 -5.43 -0.46
C ARG A 65 4.51 -4.47 0.06
N GLY A 66 4.09 -3.50 -0.74
CA GLY A 66 3.00 -2.59 -0.39
C GLY A 66 1.67 -3.32 -0.14
N MET A 67 1.35 -4.31 -0.97
CA MET A 67 0.15 -5.15 -0.81
C MET A 67 0.25 -6.08 0.41
N LEU A 68 1.42 -6.69 0.63
CA LEU A 68 1.69 -7.49 1.82
C LEU A 68 1.58 -6.65 3.10
N GLY A 69 2.08 -5.41 3.08
CA GLY A 69 1.90 -4.46 4.17
C GLY A 69 0.43 -4.18 4.50
N GLU A 70 -0.44 -4.08 3.49
CA GLU A 70 -1.89 -3.96 3.69
C GLU A 70 -2.49 -5.21 4.35
N VAL A 71 -2.05 -6.40 3.94
CA VAL A 71 -2.47 -7.67 4.57
C VAL A 71 -2.07 -7.68 6.04
N TYR A 72 -0.85 -7.24 6.37
CA TYR A 72 -0.38 -7.15 7.75
C TYR A 72 -1.16 -6.15 8.60
N LEU A 73 -1.55 -5.00 8.04
CA LEU A 73 -2.48 -4.08 8.72
C LEU A 73 -3.82 -4.76 9.05
N LYS A 74 -4.39 -5.52 8.11
CA LYS A 74 -5.65 -6.27 8.34
C LYS A 74 -5.51 -7.37 9.39
N MET A 75 -4.32 -7.95 9.53
CA MET A 75 -4.01 -8.94 10.58
C MET A 75 -3.66 -8.31 11.94
N GLY A 76 -3.38 -7.01 11.99
CA GLY A 76 -2.87 -6.35 13.20
C GLY A 76 -1.38 -6.58 13.47
N LYS A 77 -0.62 -7.08 12.49
CA LYS A 77 0.84 -7.28 12.56
C LYS A 77 1.56 -5.96 12.23
N ILE A 78 1.72 -5.10 13.24
CA ILE A 78 2.15 -3.70 13.08
C ILE A 78 3.60 -3.62 12.58
N GLU A 79 4.51 -4.40 13.18
CA GLU A 79 5.93 -4.37 12.88
C GLU A 79 6.22 -4.85 11.46
N GLU A 80 5.60 -5.96 11.04
CA GLU A 80 5.74 -6.50 9.69
C GLU A 80 5.11 -5.59 8.63
N ALA A 81 3.99 -4.92 8.95
CA ALA A 81 3.40 -3.91 8.08
C ALA A 81 4.36 -2.73 7.88
N GLU A 82 4.95 -2.23 8.97
CA GLU A 82 5.86 -1.09 8.93
C GLU A 82 7.08 -1.36 8.05
N ASP A 83 7.76 -2.49 8.26
CA ASP A 83 8.94 -2.87 7.51
C ASP A 83 8.64 -2.97 6.00
N ASN A 84 7.56 -3.66 5.63
CA ASN A 84 7.18 -3.84 4.23
C ASN A 84 6.77 -2.52 3.56
N LEU A 85 5.98 -1.69 4.23
CA LEU A 85 5.52 -0.42 3.69
C LEU A 85 6.66 0.60 3.54
N LYS A 86 7.60 0.66 4.49
CA LYS A 86 8.78 1.53 4.38
C LYS A 86 9.70 1.09 3.24
N LYS A 87 9.97 -0.22 3.10
CA LYS A 87 10.74 -0.76 1.98
C LYS A 87 10.08 -0.48 0.63
N ALA A 88 8.76 -0.60 0.54
CA ALA A 88 8.02 -0.23 -0.67
C ALA A 88 8.13 1.27 -0.98
N MET A 89 7.94 2.13 0.03
CA MET A 89 7.99 3.58 -0.13
C MET A 89 9.35 4.10 -0.58
N ALA A 90 10.45 3.50 -0.10
CA ALA A 90 11.81 3.87 -0.50
C ALA A 90 11.98 3.74 -2.04
N VAL A 91 11.63 2.59 -2.59
CA VAL A 91 11.70 2.34 -4.04
C VAL A 91 10.73 3.21 -4.84
N ILE A 92 9.50 3.41 -4.32
CA ILE A 92 8.49 4.26 -4.97
C ILE A 92 8.96 5.72 -5.06
N SER A 93 9.60 6.22 -4.01
CA SER A 93 10.07 7.61 -3.95
C SER A 93 11.27 7.87 -4.88
N GLU A 94 12.19 6.91 -4.98
CA GLU A 94 13.37 7.02 -5.86
C GLU A 94 13.04 6.91 -7.34
N SER A 95 12.06 6.08 -7.70
CA SER A 95 11.69 5.81 -9.09
C SER A 95 10.83 6.89 -9.75
N GLY A 96 10.35 7.89 -9.00
CA GLY A 96 9.41 8.89 -9.50
C GLY A 96 8.09 8.27 -10.00
N ALA A 97 7.75 7.06 -9.53
CA ALA A 97 6.63 6.27 -10.02
C ALA A 97 5.26 6.94 -9.77
N SER A 98 4.22 6.37 -10.38
CA SER A 98 2.87 6.96 -10.43
C SER A 98 2.40 7.44 -9.06
N SER A 99 1.75 8.61 -9.07
CA SER A 99 1.15 9.22 -7.88
C SER A 99 0.17 8.28 -7.16
N PHE A 100 -0.36 7.27 -7.85
CA PHE A 100 -1.26 6.28 -7.29
C PHE A 100 -0.58 5.35 -6.28
N ASN A 101 0.50 4.65 -6.67
CA ASN A 101 1.18 3.72 -5.77
C ASN A 101 1.71 4.46 -4.54
N ALA A 102 2.32 5.63 -4.75
CA ALA A 102 2.79 6.49 -3.66
C ALA A 102 1.65 6.93 -2.73
N ALA A 103 0.46 7.25 -3.25
CA ALA A 103 -0.68 7.64 -2.43
C ALA A 103 -1.24 6.48 -1.61
N VAL A 104 -1.34 5.28 -2.19
CA VAL A 104 -1.82 4.08 -1.47
C VAL A 104 -0.83 3.65 -0.40
N THR A 105 0.48 3.63 -0.68
CA THR A 105 1.47 3.27 0.34
C THR A 105 1.54 4.31 1.46
N ARG A 106 1.41 5.62 1.17
CA ARG A 106 1.28 6.67 2.19
C ARG A 106 0.01 6.50 3.03
N GLU A 107 -1.11 6.12 2.40
CA GLU A 107 -2.35 5.83 3.11
C GLU A 107 -2.17 4.65 4.08
N ASN A 108 -1.56 3.54 3.65
CA ASN A 108 -1.30 2.40 4.52
C ASN A 108 -0.35 2.75 5.68
N LEU A 109 0.71 3.53 5.42
CA LEU A 109 1.57 4.07 6.48
C LEU A 109 0.80 4.98 7.46
N ALA A 110 -0.15 5.76 6.96
CA ALA A 110 -1.00 6.59 7.81
C ALA A 110 -1.95 5.75 8.68
N GLN A 111 -2.46 4.63 8.17
CA GLN A 111 -3.25 3.68 8.98
C GLN A 111 -2.41 3.03 10.07
N LEU A 112 -1.15 2.71 9.78
CA LEU A 112 -0.20 2.23 10.77
C LEU A 112 0.00 3.28 11.89
N ALA A 113 0.22 4.55 11.54
CA ALA A 113 0.33 5.64 12.50
C ALA A 113 -0.97 5.82 13.33
N GLU A 114 -2.16 5.67 12.72
CA GLU A 114 -3.43 5.63 13.46
C GLU A 114 -3.45 4.50 14.50
N MET A 115 -2.97 3.31 14.14
CA MET A 115 -2.91 2.16 15.05
C MET A 115 -1.95 2.39 16.22
N LYS A 116 -0.93 3.23 16.04
CA LYS A 116 0.00 3.68 17.08
C LYS A 116 -0.51 4.87 17.89
N GLY A 117 -1.66 5.46 17.53
CA GLY A 117 -2.23 6.65 18.17
C GLY A 117 -1.65 7.98 17.67
N GLU A 118 -0.86 7.96 16.60
CA GLU A 118 -0.08 9.10 16.08
C GLU A 118 -0.88 9.85 15.00
N MET A 119 -2.03 10.42 15.36
CA MET A 119 -2.96 11.06 14.40
C MET A 119 -2.36 12.24 13.62
N GLY A 120 -1.39 12.94 14.19
CA GLY A 120 -0.66 14.02 13.54
C GLY A 120 0.24 13.50 12.42
N GLU A 121 1.00 12.43 12.69
CA GLU A 121 1.84 11.76 11.70
C GLU A 121 1.00 11.12 10.59
N ALA A 122 -0.11 10.46 10.94
CA ALA A 122 -1.04 9.90 9.96
C ALA A 122 -1.52 10.96 8.96
N LYS A 123 -1.85 12.16 9.44
CA LYS A 123 -2.25 13.27 8.58
C LYS A 123 -1.10 13.77 7.71
N ALA A 124 0.10 13.94 8.29
CA ALA A 124 1.28 14.38 7.56
C ALA A 124 1.64 13.41 6.42
N LEU A 125 1.63 12.09 6.69
CA LEU A 125 1.88 11.05 5.70
C LEU A 125 0.92 11.14 4.51
N ARG A 126 -0.39 11.30 4.77
CA ARG A 126 -1.39 11.46 3.69
C ARG A 126 -1.14 12.71 2.86
N LEU A 127 -0.79 13.82 3.49
CA LEU A 127 -0.64 15.13 2.82
C LEU A 127 0.73 15.36 2.18
N GLY A 128 1.75 14.60 2.55
CA GLY A 128 3.15 14.82 2.15
C GLY A 128 3.51 14.47 0.70
N GLY A 129 2.58 14.01 -0.14
CA GLY A 129 2.86 13.67 -1.54
C GLY A 129 2.72 14.84 -2.51
N ALA A 130 3.32 14.68 -3.70
CA ALA A 130 3.20 15.65 -4.79
C ALA A 130 1.72 15.93 -5.17
N SER A 131 1.40 17.20 -5.44
CA SER A 131 0.08 17.69 -5.85
C SER A 131 -1.08 17.38 -4.89
N HIS A 132 -0.81 17.10 -3.60
CA HIS A 132 -1.81 16.64 -2.62
C HIS A 132 -2.63 15.43 -3.11
N THR A 133 -1.94 14.49 -3.75
CA THR A 133 -2.53 13.21 -4.15
C THR A 133 -2.79 12.38 -2.88
N VAL A 134 -4.05 12.19 -2.52
CA VAL A 134 -4.49 11.49 -1.30
C VAL A 134 -5.40 10.33 -1.68
N ALA A 135 -5.17 9.13 -1.13
CA ALA A 135 -6.03 7.98 -1.37
C ALA A 135 -7.25 7.95 -0.44
N CYS A 136 -8.28 7.19 -0.83
CA CYS A 136 -9.38 6.91 0.07
C CYS A 136 -8.91 5.95 1.17
N ALA A 137 -9.28 6.25 2.42
CA ALA A 137 -8.86 5.46 3.57
C ALA A 137 -9.59 4.12 3.75
N ASN A 138 -10.62 3.85 2.93
CA ASN A 138 -11.24 2.54 2.86
C ASN A 138 -10.39 1.65 1.95
N SER A 139 -9.76 0.62 2.50
CA SER A 139 -8.93 -0.34 1.75
C SER A 139 -9.72 -1.16 0.72
N GLU A 140 -11.05 -1.27 0.90
CA GLU A 140 -11.95 -1.93 -0.07
C GLU A 140 -12.44 -0.97 -1.17
N CYS A 141 -11.90 0.25 -1.24
CA CYS A 141 -12.31 1.24 -2.22
C CYS A 141 -11.78 0.89 -3.61
N THR A 142 -12.67 0.51 -4.51
CA THR A 142 -12.35 0.29 -5.94
C THR A 142 -12.23 1.59 -6.74
N ARG A 143 -12.55 2.74 -6.13
CA ARG A 143 -12.45 4.05 -6.80
C ARG A 143 -11.03 4.60 -6.67
N GLN A 144 -10.36 4.77 -7.80
CA GLN A 144 -9.03 5.39 -7.90
C GLN A 144 -9.11 6.93 -7.89
N ARG A 145 -9.93 7.53 -7.02
CA ARG A 145 -10.01 9.00 -6.88
C ARG A 145 -8.94 9.48 -5.90
N LEU A 146 -7.93 10.18 -6.42
CA LEU A 146 -6.72 10.50 -5.67
C LEU A 146 -6.42 12.00 -5.53
N ARG A 147 -7.43 12.85 -5.34
CA ARG A 147 -7.19 14.28 -5.14
C ARG A 147 -7.90 14.78 -3.92
N ILE A 148 -7.20 15.50 -3.07
CA ILE A 148 -7.72 15.98 -1.79
C ILE A 148 -8.97 16.85 -1.94
N ASP A 149 -9.07 17.62 -3.03
CA ASP A 149 -10.17 18.54 -3.34
C ASP A 149 -11.52 17.84 -3.53
N VAL A 150 -11.52 16.57 -3.94
CA VAL A 150 -12.73 15.77 -4.13
C VAL A 150 -13.00 14.75 -3.01
N LEU A 151 -12.17 14.71 -1.97
CA LEU A 151 -12.34 13.80 -0.84
C LEU A 151 -13.03 14.47 0.35
N LYS A 152 -13.93 13.73 0.99
CA LYS A 152 -14.53 14.09 2.27
C LYS A 152 -13.57 13.77 3.42
N GLN A 153 -13.51 14.62 4.43
CA GLN A 153 -12.71 14.37 5.63
C GLN A 153 -13.58 13.78 6.75
N CYS A 154 -12.98 12.94 7.60
CA CYS A 154 -13.61 12.53 8.86
C CYS A 154 -13.98 13.77 9.68
N SER A 155 -15.25 13.87 10.10
CA SER A 155 -15.77 15.06 10.78
C SER A 155 -15.18 15.27 12.17
N ASN A 156 -14.65 14.21 12.80
CA ASN A 156 -14.07 14.25 14.13
C ASN A 156 -12.57 14.59 14.09
N CYS A 157 -11.73 13.69 13.56
CA CYS A 157 -10.27 13.86 13.60
C CYS A 157 -9.69 14.81 12.53
N LYS A 158 -10.40 15.04 11.41
CA LYS A 158 -9.89 15.82 10.26
C LYS A 158 -8.55 15.30 9.66
N SER A 159 -8.22 14.04 9.92
CA SER A 159 -6.96 13.40 9.49
C SER A 159 -7.15 12.27 8.48
N VAL A 160 -8.40 11.83 8.25
CA VAL A 160 -8.74 10.69 7.37
C VAL A 160 -9.67 11.13 6.26
N TYR A 161 -9.47 10.60 5.04
CA TYR A 161 -10.08 11.09 3.81
C TYR A 161 -10.82 9.99 3.06
N TYR A 162 -11.98 10.31 2.49
CA TYR A 162 -12.90 9.36 1.89
C TYR A 162 -13.48 9.86 0.56
N CYS A 163 -13.58 8.98 -0.43
CA CYS A 163 -14.18 9.34 -1.72
C CYS A 163 -15.72 9.40 -1.68
N SER A 164 -16.34 8.90 -0.60
CA SER A 164 -17.79 8.87 -0.39
C SER A 164 -18.15 8.56 1.06
N GLU A 165 -19.38 8.86 1.46
CA GLU A 165 -19.94 8.46 2.76
C GLU A 165 -20.05 6.94 2.92
N THR A 166 -20.20 6.21 1.83
CA THR A 166 -20.20 4.74 1.85
C THR A 166 -18.83 4.22 2.29
N CYS A 167 -17.75 4.73 1.68
CA CYS A 167 -16.39 4.38 2.09
C CYS A 167 -16.09 4.78 3.52
N GLN A 168 -16.53 5.98 3.94
CA GLN A 168 -16.40 6.40 5.34
C GLN A 168 -17.11 5.45 6.29
N ARG A 169 -18.34 5.01 5.99
CA ARG A 169 -19.10 4.08 6.85
C ARG A 169 -18.45 2.70 6.94
N ILE A 170 -17.93 2.18 5.83
CA ILE A 170 -17.21 0.89 5.80
C ILE A 170 -15.97 0.98 6.68
N ASP A 171 -15.13 1.99 6.44
CA ASP A 171 -13.89 2.19 7.17
C ASP A 171 -14.12 2.47 8.67
N TRP A 172 -15.12 3.29 8.99
CA TRP A 172 -15.50 3.61 10.37
C TRP A 172 -15.86 2.34 11.16
N ARG A 173 -16.69 1.47 10.58
CA ARG A 173 -17.10 0.20 11.23
C ARG A 173 -15.95 -0.80 11.26
N GLY A 174 -15.13 -0.85 10.21
CA GLY A 174 -14.05 -1.83 10.05
C GLY A 174 -12.85 -1.54 10.94
N ARG A 175 -12.36 -0.31 10.99
CA ARG A 175 -11.15 0.05 11.75
C ARG A 175 -11.20 1.43 12.41
N HIS A 176 -11.59 2.47 11.68
CA HIS A 176 -11.21 3.84 12.04
C HIS A 176 -11.87 4.32 13.34
N LYS A 177 -13.07 3.83 13.68
CA LYS A 177 -13.73 4.15 14.98
C LYS A 177 -12.83 3.87 16.18
N ARG A 178 -11.96 2.86 16.12
CA ARG A 178 -11.06 2.47 17.22
C ARG A 178 -9.91 3.45 17.44
N TYR A 179 -9.48 4.14 16.38
CA TYR A 179 -8.28 4.98 16.39
C TYR A 179 -8.60 6.47 16.23
N CYS A 180 -9.83 6.82 15.88
CA CYS A 180 -10.22 8.20 15.65
C CYS A 180 -10.11 9.05 16.93
N SER A 181 -9.13 9.93 16.97
CA SER A 181 -8.99 10.97 18.00
C SER A 181 -8.73 12.34 17.36
N THR A 182 -9.08 13.41 18.07
CA THR A 182 -8.72 14.76 17.66
C THR A 182 -7.19 14.89 17.76
N PRO A 183 -6.48 15.34 16.71
CA PRO A 183 -5.06 15.60 16.81
C PRO A 183 -4.81 16.58 17.96
N THR A 184 -3.93 16.21 18.89
CA THR A 184 -3.45 17.15 19.92
C THR A 184 -2.84 18.36 19.20
N ARG A 185 -3.29 19.56 19.59
CA ARG A 185 -2.83 20.84 19.00
C ARG A 185 -1.33 21.03 19.14
#